data_AF-A0A945ULW1-F1
#
_entry.id   AF-A0A945ULW1-F1
#
_cell.length_a   1.000
_cell.length_b   1.000
_cell.length_c   1.000
_cell.angle_alpha   90.00
_cell.angle_beta   90.00
_cell.angle_gamma   90.00
#
_symmetry.space_group_name_H-M   'P 1'
#
loop_
_entity.id
_entity.type
_entity.pdbx_description
1 polymer ?
#
loop_
_entity_poly.entity_id
_entity_poly.type
_entity_poly.pdbx_seq_one_letter_code
_entity_poly.pdbx_strand_id
1 'polypeptide(L)'
;MRIGFKCAVLALICWLPAMTTFAGMLRHQPDNPVTALFKFEQQIVAKVATSNGPAFQQVVLKNGAVRLLPLPDFKMKAGERRPDMLPDGIVTMGGQDISAAWLVVPTKRYDHGVLGDAIEAAGVRAQMRDGRVLSFNLPPDSVFEDRRVRLADLDGDGGDELLVVRSYLNRGAALAVLRPGPNELAIVAETPAIGLPYRWLNPAAVADFDGDGRVEIALVVTPHIGGTLKYYE
;
A
#
# COMPACT_ATOMS: atom_id res chain seq x y z
N MET A 1 26.61 -15.71 7.52
CA MET A 1 26.69 -14.84 6.32
C MET A 1 25.38 -14.07 6.24
N ARG A 2 25.35 -12.81 6.71
CA ARG A 2 24.13 -11.98 6.75
C ARG A 2 24.00 -11.24 5.42
N ILE A 3 22.97 -11.55 4.65
CA ILE A 3 22.62 -10.80 3.44
C ILE A 3 21.70 -9.65 3.91
N GLY A 4 22.21 -8.42 3.83
CA GLY A 4 21.46 -7.22 4.19
C GLY A 4 20.43 -6.88 3.10
N PHE A 5 19.18 -6.69 3.50
CA PHE A 5 18.13 -6.17 2.63
C PHE A 5 18.41 -4.70 2.30
N LYS A 6 18.60 -4.41 1.01
CA LYS A 6 18.63 -3.03 0.50
C LYS A 6 17.20 -2.53 0.27
N CYS A 7 17.00 -1.28 0.66
CA CYS A 7 15.75 -0.51 0.61
C CYS A 7 15.01 -0.59 -0.74
N ALA A 8 13.69 -0.67 -0.66
CA ALA A 8 12.78 -0.23 -1.71
C ALA A 8 11.98 0.99 -1.19
N VAL A 9 12.37 2.19 -1.62
CA VAL A 9 11.57 3.42 -1.46
C VAL A 9 11.63 4.14 -2.81
N LEU A 10 10.54 4.11 -3.60
CA LEU A 10 10.20 4.97 -4.74
C LEU A 10 8.76 4.58 -5.14
N ALA A 11 7.78 5.45 -5.47
CA ALA A 11 7.78 6.85 -5.87
C ALA A 11 6.40 7.51 -5.57
N LEU A 12 6.34 8.85 -5.54
CA LEU A 12 5.10 9.64 -5.53
C LEU A 12 5.36 10.97 -6.26
N ILE A 13 4.83 11.15 -7.48
CA ILE A 13 4.74 12.45 -8.17
C ILE A 13 3.56 12.42 -9.15
N CYS A 14 2.60 13.35 -9.00
CA CYS A 14 1.77 13.85 -10.10
C CYS A 14 1.44 15.34 -9.87
N TRP A 15 1.36 16.08 -10.99
CA TRP A 15 1.04 17.51 -11.23
C TRP A 15 2.16 18.57 -11.17
N LEU A 16 2.53 19.10 -12.36
CA LEU A 16 2.60 20.54 -12.75
C LEU A 16 3.11 20.67 -14.21
N PRO A 17 2.68 21.70 -14.98
CA PRO A 17 3.06 21.88 -16.39
C PRO A 17 4.49 22.42 -16.52
N ALA A 18 5.11 22.15 -17.67
CA ALA A 18 6.52 22.35 -17.96
C ALA A 18 7.05 23.75 -17.61
N MET A 19 7.93 23.84 -16.59
CA MET A 19 8.99 24.86 -16.47
C MET A 19 10.20 24.30 -15.69
N THR A 20 11.35 24.35 -16.36
CA THR A 20 12.72 24.64 -15.86
C THR A 20 13.22 24.00 -14.54
N THR A 21 14.23 23.13 -14.70
CA THR A 21 15.21 22.67 -13.68
C THR A 21 14.66 22.06 -12.39
N PHE A 22 14.50 20.73 -12.37
CA PHE A 22 14.31 19.92 -11.16
C PHE A 22 15.57 19.91 -10.28
N ALA A 23 15.76 20.94 -9.46
CA ALA A 23 16.75 20.96 -8.39
C ALA A 23 16.04 20.84 -7.03
N GLY A 24 15.59 19.64 -6.68
CA GLY A 24 14.91 19.44 -5.40
C GLY A 24 14.30 18.07 -5.16
N MET A 25 14.83 17.00 -5.77
CA MET A 25 14.50 15.64 -5.34
C MET A 25 14.98 15.47 -3.89
N LEU A 26 14.19 14.81 -3.03
CA LEU A 26 14.64 14.39 -1.69
C LEU A 26 16.03 13.77 -1.84
N ARG A 27 17.08 14.46 -1.37
CA ARG A 27 18.42 13.86 -1.32
C ARG A 27 18.28 12.62 -0.44
N HIS A 28 18.73 11.49 -0.96
CA HIS A 28 18.98 10.29 -0.20
C HIS A 28 19.61 10.70 1.15
N GLN A 29 18.92 10.44 2.27
CA GLN A 29 19.42 10.68 3.62
C GLN A 29 19.97 9.35 4.15
N PRO A 30 21.23 8.98 3.83
CA PRO A 30 21.78 7.68 4.21
C PRO A 30 21.79 7.48 5.72
N ASP A 31 22.08 8.54 6.48
CA ASP A 31 22.24 8.47 7.93
C ASP A 31 20.91 8.36 8.66
N ASN A 32 19.85 8.93 8.07
CA ASN A 32 18.51 8.98 8.64
C ASN A 32 17.48 8.75 7.52
N PRO A 33 17.34 7.52 7.00
CA PRO A 33 16.47 7.28 5.87
C PRO A 33 15.00 7.49 6.23
N VAL A 34 14.24 8.06 5.30
CA VAL A 34 12.78 8.05 5.37
C VAL A 34 12.30 6.61 5.18
N THR A 35 11.66 6.08 6.22
CA THR A 35 11.17 4.69 6.27
C THR A 35 9.68 4.57 6.03
N ALA A 36 8.93 5.67 6.19
CA ALA A 36 7.52 5.75 5.79
C ALA A 36 7.11 7.19 5.53
N LEU A 37 6.13 7.37 4.65
CA LEU A 37 5.39 8.61 4.42
C LEU A 37 3.90 8.32 4.60
N PHE A 38 3.20 9.17 5.32
CA PHE A 38 1.75 9.04 5.52
C PHE A 38 1.09 10.39 5.76
N LYS A 39 -0.18 10.48 5.39
CA LYS A 39 -1.03 11.65 5.70
C LYS A 39 -1.51 11.54 7.15
N PHE A 40 -1.43 12.64 7.89
CA PHE A 40 -2.02 12.79 9.22
C PHE A 40 -2.72 14.14 9.27
N GLU A 41 -4.04 14.15 9.48
CA GLU A 41 -4.86 15.36 9.35
C GLU A 41 -4.61 16.07 8.01
N GLN A 42 -4.15 17.31 8.03
CA GLN A 42 -3.87 18.13 6.83
C GLN A 42 -2.39 18.15 6.43
N GLN A 43 -1.54 17.31 7.04
CA GLN A 43 -0.10 17.28 6.80
C GLN A 43 0.39 15.92 6.32
N ILE A 44 1.50 15.93 5.59
CA ILE A 44 2.26 14.71 5.26
C ILE A 44 3.37 14.57 6.30
N VAL A 45 3.47 13.40 6.92
CA VAL A 45 4.47 13.07 7.93
C VAL A 45 5.40 12.00 7.41
N ALA A 46 6.71 12.23 7.55
CA ALA A 46 7.78 11.28 7.31
C ALA A 46 8.21 10.63 8.63
N LYS A 47 8.25 9.30 8.66
CA LYS A 47 8.95 8.54 9.69
C LYS A 47 10.40 8.35 9.25
N VAL A 48 11.32 8.78 10.08
CA VAL A 48 12.75 8.76 9.79
C VAL A 48 13.44 7.82 10.78
N ALA A 49 14.26 6.90 10.28
CA ALA A 49 15.07 6.04 11.16
C ALA A 49 16.20 6.87 11.78
N THR A 50 16.41 6.75 13.08
CA THR A 50 17.54 7.36 13.79
C THR A 50 18.16 6.35 14.75
N SER A 51 19.36 6.63 15.25
CA SER A 51 20.03 5.77 16.25
C SER A 51 19.25 5.61 17.55
N ASN A 52 18.35 6.55 17.88
CA ASN A 52 17.60 6.59 19.13
C ASN A 52 16.14 6.13 18.97
N GLY A 53 15.84 5.46 17.85
CA GLY A 53 14.48 5.08 17.46
C GLY A 53 13.89 6.01 16.39
N PRO A 54 12.65 5.76 15.93
CA PRO A 54 12.08 6.55 14.85
C PRO A 54 11.75 7.98 15.30
N ALA A 55 12.13 8.95 14.48
CA ALA A 55 11.69 10.33 14.59
C ALA A 55 10.63 10.65 13.53
N PHE A 56 9.84 11.69 13.76
CA PHE A 56 8.81 12.15 12.82
C PHE A 56 9.12 13.56 12.34
N GLN A 57 8.89 13.79 11.05
CA GLN A 57 9.12 15.09 10.42
C GLN A 57 7.95 15.42 9.49
N GLN A 58 7.51 16.67 9.47
CA GLN A 58 6.54 17.15 8.51
C GLN A 58 7.21 17.32 7.15
N VAL A 59 6.59 16.80 6.10
CA VAL A 59 6.99 17.04 4.71
C VAL A 59 6.30 18.31 4.23
N VAL A 60 7.09 19.32 3.86
CA VAL A 60 6.58 20.57 3.31
C VAL A 60 7.21 20.87 1.97
N LEU A 61 6.42 21.41 1.05
CA LEU A 61 6.90 21.98 -0.21
C LEU A 61 7.11 23.47 -0.01
N LYS A 62 8.37 23.93 -0.12
CA LYS A 62 8.72 25.34 -0.02
C LYS A 62 9.63 25.72 -1.18
N ASN A 63 9.21 26.73 -1.96
CA ASN A 63 9.94 27.23 -3.12
C ASN A 63 10.30 26.11 -4.12
N GLY A 64 9.35 25.23 -4.43
CA GLY A 64 9.55 24.11 -5.36
C GLY A 64 10.43 22.97 -4.84
N ALA A 65 10.81 22.98 -3.56
CA ALA A 65 11.64 21.94 -2.98
C ALA A 65 10.98 21.28 -1.77
N VAL A 66 11.20 19.97 -1.63
CA VAL A 66 10.78 19.22 -0.44
C VAL A 66 11.71 19.59 0.73
N ARG A 67 11.11 19.84 1.89
CA ARG A 67 11.80 20.04 3.18
C ARG A 67 11.15 19.14 4.22
N LEU A 68 11.97 18.67 5.16
CA LEU A 68 11.51 17.91 6.31
C LEU A 68 11.70 18.77 7.57
N LEU A 69 10.62 19.02 8.31
CA LEU A 69 10.62 19.81 9.54
C LEU A 69 10.40 18.89 10.75
N PRO A 70 11.23 18.92 11.81
CA PRO A 70 11.06 18.05 12.96
C PRO A 70 9.68 18.19 13.63
N LEU A 71 9.09 17.06 14.02
CA LEU A 71 7.87 16.98 14.81
C LEU A 71 8.15 16.24 16.13
N PRO A 72 8.82 16.90 17.11
CA PRO A 72 9.29 16.23 18.34
C PRO A 72 8.14 15.70 19.21
N ASP A 73 6.99 16.38 19.21
CA ASP A 73 5.83 16.02 20.01
C ASP A 73 4.84 15.12 19.26
N PHE A 74 5.11 14.78 18.00
CA PHE A 74 4.24 13.90 17.25
C PHE A 74 4.26 12.50 17.85
N LYS A 75 3.07 12.04 18.27
CA LYS A 75 2.83 10.67 18.69
C LYS A 75 1.91 10.01 17.68
N MET A 76 2.43 8.99 17.02
CA MET A 76 1.59 8.13 16.20
C MET A 76 0.62 7.39 17.13
N LYS A 77 -0.67 7.74 17.09
CA LYS A 77 -1.68 6.93 17.77
C LYS A 77 -1.71 5.56 17.10
N ALA A 78 -1.59 4.49 17.89
CA ALA A 78 -1.86 3.16 17.40
C ALA A 78 -3.32 3.14 16.90
N GLY A 79 -3.53 2.74 15.65
CA GLY A 79 -4.87 2.56 15.11
C GLY A 79 -5.63 1.53 15.93
N GLU A 80 -6.95 1.69 16.00
CA GLU A 80 -7.81 0.70 16.66
C GLU A 80 -7.62 -0.67 15.99
N ARG A 81 -7.29 -1.68 16.79
CA ARG A 81 -7.14 -3.04 16.29
C ARG A 81 -8.53 -3.63 16.05
N ARG A 82 -8.71 -4.30 14.91
CA ARG A 82 -9.91 -5.07 14.59
C ARG A 82 -9.74 -6.53 14.98
N PRO A 83 -10.83 -7.25 15.32
CA PRO A 83 -10.77 -8.68 15.56
C PRO A 83 -10.19 -9.41 14.35
N ASP A 84 -9.32 -10.39 14.62
CA ASP A 84 -8.74 -11.28 13.61
C ASP A 84 -7.87 -10.59 12.54
N MET A 85 -7.45 -9.33 12.76
CA MET A 85 -6.57 -8.62 11.84
C MET A 85 -5.11 -9.09 11.96
N LEU A 86 -4.33 -8.95 10.88
CA LEU A 86 -2.89 -9.25 10.88
C LEU A 86 -2.14 -8.54 12.02
N PRO A 87 -1.15 -9.19 12.67
CA PRO A 87 -0.36 -8.58 13.75
C PRO A 87 0.23 -7.22 13.41
N ASP A 88 0.73 -7.07 12.18
CA ASP A 88 1.34 -5.85 11.66
C ASP A 88 0.46 -5.08 10.66
N GLY A 89 -0.79 -5.54 10.50
CA GLY A 89 -1.78 -4.99 9.58
C GLY A 89 -2.22 -3.58 9.96
N ILE A 90 -2.63 -2.83 8.94
CA ILE A 90 -3.09 -1.45 9.01
C ILE A 90 -4.53 -1.40 8.51
N VAL A 91 -5.40 -0.76 9.30
CA VAL A 91 -6.77 -0.44 8.86
C VAL A 91 -6.70 0.75 7.91
N THR A 92 -7.23 0.57 6.71
CA THR A 92 -7.43 1.65 5.75
C THR A 92 -8.79 2.28 6.00
N MET A 93 -8.83 3.60 6.18
CA MET A 93 -10.08 4.35 6.29
C MET A 93 -10.53 4.79 4.90
N GLY A 94 -11.81 4.60 4.59
CA GLY A 94 -12.40 4.96 3.30
C GLY A 94 -13.24 6.23 3.35
N GLY A 95 -13.30 6.91 2.20
CA GLY A 95 -14.01 8.17 2.00
C GLY A 95 -15.43 7.98 1.47
N GLN A 96 -15.68 6.90 0.74
CA GLN A 96 -16.92 6.68 -0.01
C GLN A 96 -17.85 5.69 0.71
N ASP A 97 -18.41 4.71 0.02
CA ASP A 97 -19.30 3.69 0.59
C ASP A 97 -18.61 2.78 1.63
N ILE A 98 -17.31 2.52 1.49
CA ILE A 98 -16.48 1.82 2.47
C ILE A 98 -15.97 2.82 3.51
N SER A 99 -16.24 2.55 4.79
CA SER A 99 -15.72 3.36 5.92
C SER A 99 -14.36 2.87 6.41
N ALA A 100 -14.10 1.56 6.36
CA ALA A 100 -12.82 0.97 6.75
C ALA A 100 -12.59 -0.39 6.06
N ALA A 101 -11.35 -0.74 5.77
CA ALA A 101 -10.97 -2.05 5.25
C ALA A 101 -9.67 -2.57 5.90
N TRP A 102 -9.59 -3.87 6.14
CA TRP A 102 -8.42 -4.49 6.77
C TRP A 102 -8.26 -5.97 6.39
N LEU A 103 -7.02 -6.44 6.49
CA LEU A 103 -6.65 -7.83 6.23
C LEU A 103 -6.85 -8.69 7.48
N VAL A 104 -7.36 -9.91 7.29
CA VAL A 104 -7.78 -10.83 8.35
C VAL A 104 -7.29 -12.26 8.11
N VAL A 105 -7.55 -13.15 9.08
CA VAL A 105 -7.21 -14.57 9.05
C VAL A 105 -5.70 -14.76 8.87
N PRO A 106 -4.89 -14.42 9.88
CA PRO A 106 -3.44 -14.54 9.81
C PRO A 106 -3.03 -16.00 9.57
N THR A 107 -2.12 -16.23 8.63
CA THR A 107 -1.67 -17.56 8.25
C THR A 107 -0.17 -17.61 7.97
N LYS A 108 0.43 -18.80 8.15
CA LYS A 108 1.84 -19.08 7.88
C LYS A 108 2.04 -19.97 6.65
N ARG A 109 1.02 -20.11 5.80
CA ARG A 109 1.06 -21.00 4.62
C ARG A 109 1.96 -20.50 3.49
N TYR A 110 2.42 -19.27 3.58
CA TYR A 110 3.34 -18.64 2.65
C TYR A 110 4.31 -17.79 3.46
N ASP A 111 5.59 -18.11 3.41
CA ASP A 111 6.61 -17.63 4.34
C ASP A 111 7.61 -16.66 3.69
N HIS A 112 7.14 -15.86 2.72
CA HIS A 112 8.01 -14.97 1.96
C HIS A 112 8.60 -13.86 2.82
N GLY A 113 7.76 -13.24 3.67
CA GLY A 113 8.18 -12.25 4.66
C GLY A 113 8.75 -10.95 4.10
N VAL A 114 8.35 -10.59 2.88
CA VAL A 114 8.85 -9.38 2.19
C VAL A 114 8.46 -8.09 2.92
N LEU A 115 7.42 -8.12 3.76
CA LEU A 115 6.92 -6.97 4.52
C LEU A 115 7.29 -6.96 6.00
N GLY A 116 8.05 -7.96 6.48
CA GLY A 116 8.65 -7.98 7.81
C GLY A 116 8.54 -9.32 8.53
N ASP A 117 7.33 -9.75 8.85
CA ASP A 117 7.06 -11.08 9.41
C ASP A 117 6.63 -12.07 8.31
N ALA A 118 6.56 -13.36 8.64
CA ALA A 118 6.11 -14.42 7.73
C ALA A 118 4.65 -14.82 8.00
N ILE A 119 3.81 -13.83 8.31
CA ILE A 119 2.38 -14.00 8.58
C ILE A 119 1.59 -13.20 7.54
N GLU A 120 0.99 -13.91 6.61
CA GLU A 120 0.20 -13.30 5.54
C GLU A 120 -1.30 -13.41 5.84
N ALA A 121 -2.13 -12.67 5.11
CA ALA A 121 -3.58 -12.74 5.28
C ALA A 121 -4.22 -13.80 4.38
N ALA A 122 -5.17 -14.54 4.94
CA ALA A 122 -6.05 -15.41 4.16
C ALA A 122 -7.42 -14.79 3.88
N GLY A 123 -7.67 -13.56 4.33
CA GLY A 123 -8.92 -12.86 4.02
C GLY A 123 -8.83 -11.34 4.12
N VAL A 124 -9.88 -10.70 3.67
CA VAL A 124 -10.09 -9.24 3.73
C VAL A 124 -11.49 -8.96 4.26
N ARG A 125 -11.63 -7.86 5.02
CA ARG A 125 -12.91 -7.31 5.46
C ARG A 125 -13.05 -5.85 5.06
N ALA A 126 -14.28 -5.46 4.72
CA ALA A 126 -14.68 -4.08 4.50
C ALA A 126 -15.88 -3.75 5.39
N GLN A 127 -15.81 -2.66 6.14
CA GLN A 127 -16.92 -2.08 6.86
C GLN A 127 -17.55 -0.99 6.00
N MET A 128 -18.77 -1.22 5.55
CA MET A 128 -19.56 -0.27 4.77
C MET A 128 -20.10 0.85 5.68
N ARG A 129 -20.43 2.01 5.10
CA ARG A 129 -21.05 3.13 5.83
C ARG A 129 -22.45 2.82 6.35
N ASP A 130 -23.15 1.88 5.72
CA ASP A 130 -24.46 1.39 6.18
C ASP A 130 -24.34 0.41 7.37
N GLY A 131 -23.13 0.12 7.83
CA GLY A 131 -22.84 -0.74 8.98
C GLY A 131 -22.60 -2.22 8.63
N ARG A 132 -22.83 -2.64 7.38
CA ARG A 132 -22.48 -4.00 6.94
C ARG A 132 -20.98 -4.22 7.03
N VAL A 133 -20.57 -5.45 7.39
CA VAL A 133 -19.19 -5.89 7.32
C VAL A 133 -19.12 -7.04 6.32
N LEU A 134 -18.54 -6.78 5.16
CA LEU A 134 -18.37 -7.75 4.09
C LEU A 134 -17.00 -8.40 4.23
N SER A 135 -16.89 -9.66 3.80
CA SER A 135 -15.62 -10.40 3.83
C SER A 135 -15.38 -11.17 2.54
N PHE A 136 -14.11 -11.46 2.26
CA PHE A 136 -13.68 -12.45 1.28
C PHE A 136 -12.52 -13.25 1.85
N ASN A 137 -12.59 -14.57 1.74
CA ASN A 137 -11.53 -15.49 2.18
C ASN A 137 -10.93 -16.20 0.98
N LEU A 138 -9.61 -16.28 0.96
CA LEU A 138 -8.86 -16.96 -0.08
C LEU A 138 -8.89 -18.48 0.11
N PRO A 139 -8.93 -19.24 -1.00
CA PRO A 139 -8.64 -20.66 -0.96
C PRO A 139 -7.22 -20.94 -0.43
N PRO A 140 -6.91 -22.19 -0.01
CA PRO A 140 -5.64 -22.54 0.61
C PRO A 140 -4.39 -22.36 -0.27
N ASP A 141 -4.56 -22.13 -1.57
CA ASP A 141 -3.51 -22.05 -2.58
C ASP A 141 -2.90 -20.64 -2.76
N SER A 142 -3.34 -19.66 -1.96
CA SER A 142 -2.92 -18.27 -2.10
C SER A 142 -3.02 -17.49 -0.79
N VAL A 143 -2.37 -16.34 -0.70
CA VAL A 143 -2.48 -15.38 0.42
C VAL A 143 -2.61 -13.96 -0.11
N PHE A 144 -3.06 -13.02 0.70
CA PHE A 144 -2.86 -11.60 0.45
C PHE A 144 -1.53 -11.16 1.08
N GLU A 145 -0.59 -10.75 0.24
CA GLU A 145 0.77 -10.33 0.62
C GLU A 145 0.85 -8.80 0.66
N ASP A 146 0.11 -8.26 1.62
CA ASP A 146 -0.04 -6.82 1.87
C ASP A 146 -0.17 -6.59 3.37
N ARG A 147 0.03 -5.33 3.79
CA ARG A 147 -0.24 -4.89 5.17
C ARG A 147 -1.48 -4.03 5.30
N ARG A 148 -2.05 -3.60 4.18
CA ARG A 148 -3.25 -2.76 4.13
C ARG A 148 -3.99 -3.03 2.83
N VAL A 149 -5.31 -2.88 2.87
CA VAL A 149 -6.13 -2.82 1.65
C VAL A 149 -6.01 -1.41 1.07
N ARG A 150 -5.91 -1.25 -0.24
CA ARG A 150 -6.00 0.08 -0.88
C ARG A 150 -7.43 0.28 -1.39
N LEU A 151 -7.98 1.46 -1.21
CA LEU A 151 -9.33 1.82 -1.65
C LEU A 151 -9.24 2.85 -2.77
N ALA A 152 -9.97 2.63 -3.86
CA ALA A 152 -10.08 3.56 -4.97
C ALA A 152 -11.34 3.24 -5.78
N ASP A 153 -12.03 4.28 -6.25
CA ASP A 153 -13.07 4.18 -7.28
C ASP A 153 -12.42 4.04 -8.65
N LEU A 154 -12.43 2.82 -9.18
CA LEU A 154 -11.71 2.47 -10.40
C LEU A 154 -12.56 2.67 -11.66
N ASP A 155 -13.88 2.57 -11.56
CA ASP A 155 -14.79 2.72 -12.71
C ASP A 155 -15.62 4.01 -12.70
N GLY A 156 -15.42 4.87 -11.69
CA GLY A 156 -16.02 6.19 -11.59
C GLY A 156 -17.49 6.17 -11.15
N ASP A 157 -17.93 5.09 -10.49
CA ASP A 157 -19.32 4.94 -10.06
C ASP A 157 -19.61 5.58 -8.68
N GLY A 158 -18.58 6.11 -8.02
CA GLY A 158 -18.66 6.73 -6.69
C GLY A 158 -18.58 5.74 -5.52
N GLY A 159 -18.32 4.45 -5.78
CA GLY A 159 -18.00 3.42 -4.81
C GLY A 159 -16.50 3.10 -4.83
N ASP A 160 -15.94 2.70 -3.68
CA ASP A 160 -14.54 2.27 -3.63
C ASP A 160 -14.42 0.75 -3.92
N GLU A 161 -13.52 0.37 -4.83
CA GLU A 161 -12.97 -0.99 -4.91
C GLU A 161 -11.84 -1.20 -3.89
N LEU A 162 -11.60 -2.48 -3.56
CA LEU A 162 -10.51 -2.93 -2.72
C LEU A 162 -9.40 -3.54 -3.59
N LEU A 163 -8.21 -2.95 -3.54
CA LEU A 163 -7.03 -3.46 -4.21
C LEU A 163 -6.10 -4.16 -3.21
N VAL A 164 -5.72 -5.40 -3.54
CA VAL A 164 -4.85 -6.25 -2.73
C VAL A 164 -3.90 -7.07 -3.62
N VAL A 165 -2.69 -7.34 -3.13
CA VAL A 165 -1.75 -8.24 -3.79
C VAL A 165 -2.04 -9.68 -3.36
N ARG A 166 -2.51 -10.52 -4.28
CA ARG A 166 -2.72 -11.95 -4.05
C ARG A 166 -1.50 -12.74 -4.51
N SER A 167 -0.82 -13.43 -3.60
CA SER A 167 0.30 -14.31 -3.90
C SER A 167 -0.13 -15.76 -3.89
N TYR A 168 -0.06 -16.42 -5.06
CA TYR A 168 -0.28 -17.85 -5.18
C TYR A 168 0.95 -18.63 -4.74
N LEU A 169 0.75 -19.72 -3.99
CA LEU A 169 1.84 -20.53 -3.43
C LEU A 169 2.79 -21.11 -4.49
N ASN A 170 2.34 -21.24 -5.74
CA ASN A 170 3.09 -21.80 -6.85
C ASN A 170 3.16 -20.91 -8.11
N ARG A 171 2.45 -19.77 -8.14
CA ARG A 171 2.35 -18.91 -9.34
C ARG A 171 2.81 -17.46 -9.14
N GLY A 172 3.16 -17.07 -7.91
CA GLY A 172 3.57 -15.71 -7.58
C GLY A 172 2.40 -14.74 -7.44
N ALA A 173 2.74 -13.45 -7.33
CA ALA A 173 1.78 -12.37 -7.08
C ALA A 173 0.94 -12.00 -8.30
N ALA A 174 -0.31 -11.61 -8.03
CA ALA A 174 -1.25 -10.96 -8.92
C ALA A 174 -1.88 -9.77 -8.17
N LEU A 175 -2.26 -8.72 -8.88
CA LEU A 175 -3.14 -7.69 -8.33
C LEU A 175 -4.58 -8.20 -8.45
N ALA A 176 -5.29 -8.23 -7.33
CA ALA A 176 -6.72 -8.54 -7.30
C ALA A 176 -7.52 -7.29 -6.90
N VAL A 177 -8.62 -7.08 -7.60
CA VAL A 177 -9.61 -6.03 -7.34
C VAL A 177 -10.88 -6.70 -6.83
N LEU A 178 -11.33 -6.30 -5.65
CA LEU A 178 -12.58 -6.76 -5.07
C LEU A 178 -13.59 -5.62 -5.00
N ARG A 179 -14.87 -5.94 -5.21
CA ARG A 179 -15.99 -5.02 -5.08
C ARG A 179 -16.95 -5.46 -3.96
N PRO A 180 -17.54 -4.52 -3.20
CA PRO A 180 -18.69 -4.78 -2.35
C PRO A 180 -19.89 -5.35 -3.13
N GLY A 181 -20.29 -6.57 -2.79
CA GLY A 181 -21.57 -7.15 -3.21
C GLY A 181 -22.69 -6.92 -2.19
N PRO A 182 -23.86 -7.55 -2.38
CA PRO A 182 -24.97 -7.46 -1.44
C PRO A 182 -24.63 -8.01 -0.05
N ASN A 183 -23.90 -9.13 0.00
CA ASN A 183 -23.62 -9.88 1.23
C ASN A 183 -22.13 -10.15 1.49
N GLU A 184 -21.29 -10.10 0.46
CA GLU A 184 -19.87 -10.41 0.54
C GLU A 184 -19.06 -9.56 -0.44
N LEU A 185 -17.74 -9.57 -0.26
CA LEU A 185 -16.82 -9.02 -1.25
C LEU A 185 -16.63 -10.05 -2.37
N ALA A 186 -16.46 -9.60 -3.61
CA ALA A 186 -16.17 -10.48 -4.75
C ALA A 186 -14.98 -9.96 -5.55
N ILE A 187 -14.10 -10.86 -6.01
CA ILE A 187 -13.06 -10.48 -6.99
C ILE A 187 -13.75 -10.18 -8.31
N VAL A 188 -13.56 -8.96 -8.83
CA VAL A 188 -14.12 -8.50 -10.11
C VAL A 188 -13.08 -8.41 -11.22
N ALA A 189 -11.80 -8.28 -10.85
CA ALA A 189 -10.67 -8.33 -11.77
C ALA A 189 -9.43 -8.89 -11.08
N GLU A 190 -8.57 -9.57 -11.84
CA GLU A 190 -7.27 -10.05 -11.37
C GLU A 190 -6.27 -10.05 -12.53
N THR A 191 -5.06 -9.52 -12.34
CA THR A 191 -3.99 -9.63 -13.33
C THR A 191 -3.47 -11.07 -13.39
N PRO A 192 -2.88 -11.54 -14.50
CA PRO A 192 -2.14 -12.79 -14.51
C PRO A 192 -1.06 -12.81 -13.42
N ALA A 193 -0.92 -13.94 -12.72
CA ALA A 193 0.14 -14.11 -11.73
C ALA A 193 1.53 -14.05 -12.40
N ILE A 194 2.50 -13.44 -11.72
CA ILE A 194 3.82 -13.10 -12.31
C ILE A 194 4.83 -14.25 -12.38
N GLY A 195 4.36 -15.50 -12.30
CA GLY A 195 5.13 -16.69 -12.64
C GLY A 195 5.52 -17.55 -11.46
N LEU A 196 6.62 -17.23 -10.78
CA LEU A 196 7.18 -18.08 -9.71
C LEU A 196 6.72 -17.63 -8.32
N PRO A 197 6.64 -18.53 -7.32
CA PRO A 197 6.44 -18.12 -5.93
C PRO A 197 7.59 -17.21 -5.47
N TYR A 198 7.35 -16.49 -4.37
CA TYR A 198 8.28 -15.51 -3.80
C TYR A 198 8.61 -14.34 -4.76
N ARG A 199 7.66 -14.06 -5.68
CA ARG A 199 7.65 -12.88 -6.54
C ARG A 199 6.49 -12.00 -6.11
N TRP A 200 6.80 -10.76 -5.77
CA TRP A 200 5.87 -9.81 -5.16
C TRP A 200 5.62 -8.61 -6.07
N LEU A 201 4.43 -8.04 -5.95
CA LEU A 201 4.03 -6.78 -6.56
C LEU A 201 3.98 -5.71 -5.49
N ASN A 202 4.50 -4.52 -5.77
CA ASN A 202 4.32 -3.38 -4.89
C ASN A 202 3.39 -2.35 -5.55
N PRO A 203 2.12 -2.25 -5.14
CA PRO A 203 1.26 -1.18 -5.60
C PRO A 203 1.77 0.17 -5.10
N ALA A 204 2.11 1.04 -6.04
CA ALA A 204 2.74 2.33 -5.82
C ALA A 204 1.71 3.45 -5.75
N ALA A 205 0.75 3.48 -6.68
CA ALA A 205 -0.26 4.54 -6.76
C ALA A 205 -1.48 4.12 -7.60
N VAL A 206 -2.58 4.85 -7.42
CA VAL A 206 -3.78 4.80 -8.26
C VAL A 206 -4.11 6.24 -8.65
N ALA A 207 -4.15 6.54 -9.94
CA ALA A 207 -4.45 7.87 -10.48
C ALA A 207 -4.66 7.78 -12.00
N ASP A 208 -5.29 8.79 -12.57
CA ASP A 208 -5.26 9.08 -14.00
C ASP A 208 -3.85 9.61 -14.36
N PHE A 209 -2.99 8.75 -14.89
CA PHE A 209 -1.60 9.08 -15.22
C PHE A 209 -1.43 9.57 -16.65
N ASP A 210 -2.33 9.22 -17.57
CA ASP A 210 -2.26 9.63 -18.97
C ASP A 210 -3.22 10.77 -19.36
N GLY A 211 -4.11 11.14 -18.44
CA GLY A 211 -5.01 12.28 -18.54
C GLY A 211 -6.28 12.01 -19.33
N ASP A 212 -6.66 10.74 -19.50
CA ASP A 212 -7.81 10.37 -20.32
C ASP A 212 -9.13 10.25 -19.55
N GLY A 213 -9.07 10.45 -18.22
CA GLY A 213 -10.21 10.43 -17.32
C GLY A 213 -10.54 9.05 -16.73
N ARG A 214 -9.81 7.99 -17.09
CA ARG A 214 -9.80 6.71 -16.35
C ARG A 214 -8.64 6.71 -15.36
N VAL A 215 -8.67 5.79 -14.40
CA VAL A 215 -7.61 5.69 -13.39
C VAL A 215 -6.81 4.41 -13.60
N GLU A 216 -5.49 4.53 -13.55
CA GLU A 216 -4.61 3.39 -13.67
C GLU A 216 -3.99 3.06 -12.31
N ILE A 217 -3.62 1.79 -12.19
CA ILE A 217 -2.94 1.24 -11.03
C ILE A 217 -1.46 1.08 -11.39
N ALA A 218 -0.61 1.89 -10.75
CA ALA A 218 0.83 1.81 -10.87
C ALA A 218 1.39 0.74 -9.92
N LEU A 219 2.06 -0.28 -10.47
CA LEU A 219 2.67 -1.39 -9.73
C LEU A 219 4.16 -1.51 -10.04
N VAL A 220 5.01 -1.70 -9.02
CA VAL A 220 6.39 -2.14 -9.22
C VAL A 220 6.45 -3.66 -9.15
N VAL A 221 6.83 -4.30 -10.25
CA VAL A 221 6.96 -5.76 -10.35
C VAL A 221 8.31 -6.22 -9.82
N THR A 222 8.32 -7.15 -8.86
CA THR A 222 9.52 -7.74 -8.26
C THR A 222 10.54 -6.69 -7.76
N PRO A 223 10.12 -5.78 -6.86
CA PRO A 223 10.98 -4.68 -6.39
C PRO A 223 12.23 -5.17 -5.65
N HIS A 224 12.21 -6.39 -5.09
CA HIS A 224 13.34 -7.01 -4.40
C HIS A 224 14.37 -7.66 -5.34
N ILE A 225 14.15 -7.65 -6.66
CA ILE A 225 15.05 -8.26 -7.66
C ILE A 225 15.55 -7.19 -8.62
N GLY A 226 14.63 -6.57 -9.36
CA GLY A 226 14.96 -5.63 -10.43
C GLY A 226 14.02 -4.44 -10.55
N GLY A 227 12.75 -4.60 -10.12
CA GLY A 227 11.76 -3.52 -10.07
C GLY A 227 11.44 -2.91 -11.43
N THR A 228 10.29 -3.28 -12.01
CA THR A 228 9.74 -2.58 -13.19
C THR A 228 8.41 -1.96 -12.86
N LEU A 229 8.28 -0.64 -13.05
CA LEU A 229 7.01 0.06 -12.94
C LEU A 229 6.12 -0.29 -14.13
N LYS A 230 4.88 -0.69 -13.86
CA LYS A 230 3.82 -0.98 -14.84
C LYS A 230 2.54 -0.24 -14.45
N TYR A 231 1.74 0.08 -15.44
CA TYR A 231 0.41 0.66 -15.29
C TYR A 231 -0.63 -0.36 -15.80
N TYR A 232 -1.76 -0.44 -15.12
CA TYR A 232 -2.90 -1.26 -15.49
C TYR A 232 -4.14 -0.37 -15.45
N GLU A 233 -4.90 -0.38 -16.53
CA GLU A 233 -6.24 0.20 -16.65
C GLU A 233 -7.26 -0.94 -16.68
#